data_AF-A0A4Q3C036-F1
#
_entry.id   AF-A0A4Q3C036-F1
#
_cell.length_a   1.000
_cell.length_b   1.000
_cell.length_c   1.000
_cell.angle_alpha   90.00
_cell.angle_beta   90.00
_cell.angle_gamma   90.00
#
_symmetry.space_group_name_H-M   'P 1'
#
loop_
_entity.id
_entity.type
_entity.pdbx_description
1 polymer ?
#
loop_
_entity_poly.entity_id
_entity_poly.type
_entity_poly.pdbx_seq_one_letter_code
_entity_poly.pdbx_strand_id
1 'polypeptide(L)'
;MQLTEKHSLLNDSIFRAKTIVLSGNRFFRNLLVPVRKFSDNGLLINEPVIAVSETELWNTFDNKANWILTAGKVENLRIAARKLNGIEVKANEVFSFWRHIGKPNSTKGFVTGREIREGCVVPTIAGGLCQLSLRDGSSSKTGDSSTPRRKS
;
A
#
# COMPACT_ATOMS: atom_id res chain seq x y z
N MET A 1 -7.83 6.11 -51.77
CA MET A 1 -7.93 6.51 -50.35
C MET A 1 -8.87 5.53 -49.61
N GLN A 2 -8.52 4.23 -49.50
CA GLN A 2 -9.38 3.19 -48.84
C GLN A 2 -8.62 2.02 -48.18
N LEU A 3 -7.28 2.06 -48.06
CA LEU A 3 -6.50 0.95 -47.48
C LEU A 3 -6.12 1.14 -46.01
N THR A 4 -6.31 2.34 -45.44
CA THR A 4 -5.82 2.67 -44.09
C THR A 4 -6.86 2.40 -42.98
N GLU A 5 -8.14 2.33 -43.32
CA GLU A 5 -9.24 2.26 -42.32
C GLU A 5 -9.52 0.84 -41.81
N LYS A 6 -9.20 -0.20 -42.59
CA LYS A 6 -9.41 -1.60 -42.18
C LYS A 6 -8.32 -2.13 -41.24
N HIS A 7 -7.09 -1.60 -41.33
CA HIS A 7 -5.97 -2.04 -40.50
C HIS A 7 -6.04 -1.53 -39.05
N SER A 8 -6.67 -0.38 -38.79
CA SER A 8 -6.87 0.11 -37.41
C SER A 8 -7.87 -0.75 -36.65
N LEU A 9 -9.01 -1.10 -37.26
CA LEU A 9 -10.07 -1.89 -36.61
C LEU A 9 -9.64 -3.33 -36.31
N LEU A 10 -8.88 -3.97 -37.21
CA LEU A 10 -8.36 -5.31 -37.00
C LEU A 10 -7.32 -5.34 -35.86
N ASN A 11 -6.40 -4.38 -35.84
CA ASN A 11 -5.38 -4.29 -34.79
C ASN A 11 -6.00 -3.96 -33.43
N ASP A 12 -7.00 -3.07 -33.38
CA ASP A 12 -7.73 -2.75 -32.16
C ASP A 12 -8.51 -3.96 -31.63
N SER A 13 -9.10 -4.76 -32.53
CA SER A 13 -9.82 -5.98 -32.15
C SER A 13 -8.88 -7.05 -31.62
N ILE A 14 -7.72 -7.24 -32.25
CA ILE A 14 -6.66 -8.15 -31.78
C ILE A 14 -6.12 -7.66 -30.43
N PHE A 15 -5.92 -6.36 -30.26
CA PHE A 15 -5.45 -5.77 -29.01
C PHE A 15 -6.49 -5.95 -27.89
N ARG A 16 -7.78 -5.73 -28.17
CA ARG A 16 -8.89 -5.96 -27.23
C ARG A 16 -9.01 -7.43 -26.85
N ALA A 17 -8.92 -8.34 -27.82
CA ALA A 17 -8.93 -9.78 -27.55
C ALA A 17 -7.74 -10.19 -26.67
N LYS A 18 -6.53 -9.72 -26.99
CA LYS A 18 -5.33 -9.97 -26.17
C LYS A 18 -5.45 -9.39 -24.76
N THR A 19 -5.95 -8.17 -24.62
CA THR A 19 -6.13 -7.54 -23.29
C THR A 19 -7.19 -8.26 -22.47
N ILE A 20 -8.28 -8.75 -23.07
CA ILE A 20 -9.29 -9.58 -22.39
C ILE A 20 -8.68 -10.93 -21.98
N VAL A 21 -7.98 -11.61 -22.87
CA VAL A 21 -7.35 -12.92 -22.56
C VAL A 21 -6.31 -12.79 -21.46
N LEU A 22 -5.41 -11.80 -21.55
CA LEU A 22 -4.37 -11.59 -20.54
C LEU A 22 -4.95 -11.13 -19.19
N SER A 23 -5.97 -10.25 -19.21
CA SER A 23 -6.66 -9.83 -17.99
C SER A 23 -7.46 -10.96 -17.36
N GLY A 24 -8.11 -11.78 -18.19
CA GLY A 24 -8.83 -12.99 -17.79
C GLY A 24 -7.90 -14.01 -17.16
N ASN A 25 -6.74 -14.29 -17.78
CA ASN A 25 -5.73 -15.19 -17.21
C ASN A 25 -5.19 -14.66 -15.87
N ARG A 26 -4.97 -13.34 -15.75
CA ARG A 26 -4.56 -12.71 -14.48
C ARG A 26 -5.66 -12.84 -13.41
N PHE A 27 -6.92 -12.68 -13.79
CA PHE A 27 -8.06 -12.87 -12.90
C PHE A 27 -8.18 -14.33 -12.44
N PHE A 28 -8.06 -15.28 -13.36
CA PHE A 28 -8.04 -16.72 -13.06
C PHE A 28 -6.89 -17.09 -12.13
N ARG A 29 -5.67 -16.60 -12.37
CA ARG A 29 -4.53 -16.83 -11.46
C ARG A 29 -4.75 -16.23 -10.07
N ASN A 30 -5.32 -15.03 -9.99
CA ASN A 30 -5.68 -14.42 -8.69
C ASN A 30 -6.79 -15.17 -7.96
N LEU A 31 -7.65 -15.89 -8.69
CA LEU A 31 -8.70 -16.73 -8.13
C LEU A 31 -8.14 -18.09 -7.68
N LEU A 32 -7.21 -18.65 -8.45
CA LEU A 32 -6.54 -19.94 -8.19
C LEU A 32 -5.52 -19.87 -7.05
N VAL A 33 -4.86 -18.72 -6.86
CA VAL A 33 -3.95 -18.47 -5.74
C VAL A 33 -4.48 -17.27 -4.94
N PRO A 34 -5.54 -17.46 -4.13
CA PRO A 34 -6.04 -16.38 -3.31
C PRO A 34 -4.97 -16.04 -2.27
N VAL A 35 -4.43 -14.82 -2.34
CA VAL A 35 -3.54 -14.34 -1.28
C VAL A 35 -4.32 -14.39 0.03
N ARG A 36 -3.77 -15.17 0.97
CA ARG A 36 -4.38 -15.40 2.28
C ARG A 36 -4.53 -14.07 2.99
N LYS A 37 -5.67 -13.90 3.66
CA LYS A 37 -5.86 -12.80 4.61
C LYS A 37 -5.40 -13.31 5.97
N PHE A 38 -4.43 -12.64 6.56
CA PHE A 38 -3.93 -12.94 7.88
C PHE A 38 -4.81 -12.28 8.94
N SER A 39 -4.86 -12.90 10.11
CA SER A 39 -5.59 -12.43 11.28
C SER A 39 -4.67 -12.49 12.49
N ASP A 40 -5.02 -11.73 13.51
CA ASP A 40 -4.42 -11.81 14.83
C ASP A 40 -4.74 -13.18 15.46
N ASN A 41 -3.71 -13.98 15.73
CA ASN A 41 -3.84 -15.23 16.48
C ASN A 41 -3.18 -15.13 17.87
N GLY A 42 -2.68 -13.95 18.23
CA GLY A 42 -2.03 -13.66 19.52
C GLY A 42 -0.78 -14.49 19.82
N LEU A 43 -0.21 -15.17 18.82
CA LEU A 43 0.95 -16.06 18.98
C LEU A 43 2.25 -15.26 19.15
N LEU A 44 2.33 -14.05 18.59
CA LEU A 44 3.54 -13.23 18.59
C LEU A 44 3.51 -12.08 19.61
N ILE A 45 2.50 -12.02 20.49
CA ILE A 45 2.33 -10.91 21.46
C ILE A 45 3.52 -10.80 22.42
N ASN A 46 4.15 -11.92 22.76
CA ASN A 46 5.27 -11.98 23.70
C ASN A 46 6.65 -11.99 23.02
N GLU A 47 6.71 -11.94 21.69
CA GLU A 47 7.98 -11.92 20.97
C GLU A 47 8.62 -10.52 20.98
N PRO A 48 9.96 -10.43 21.08
CA PRO A 48 10.65 -9.16 21.12
C PRO A 48 10.56 -8.44 19.77
N VAL A 49 10.38 -7.11 19.81
CA VAL A 49 10.34 -6.28 18.60
C VAL A 49 11.75 -6.21 17.98
N ILE A 50 11.92 -6.82 16.81
CA ILE A 50 13.21 -6.91 16.10
C ILE A 50 13.55 -5.61 15.36
N ALA A 51 12.53 -4.87 14.90
CA ALA A 51 12.72 -3.62 14.17
C ALA A 51 11.56 -2.65 14.40
N VAL A 52 11.89 -1.37 14.54
CA VAL A 52 10.95 -0.25 14.59
C VAL A 52 11.42 0.79 13.58
N SER A 53 10.50 1.47 12.91
CA SER A 53 10.84 2.78 12.39
C SER A 53 9.67 3.73 12.46
N GLU A 54 10.03 4.94 12.83
CA GLU A 54 9.16 6.06 13.05
C GLU A 54 9.51 7.13 12.03
N THR A 55 8.51 7.83 11.54
CA THR A 55 8.68 8.92 10.57
C THR A 55 7.69 10.01 10.90
N GLU A 56 8.12 11.26 10.78
CA GLU A 56 7.24 12.39 10.98
C GLU A 56 6.05 12.32 10.02
N LEU A 57 4.86 12.52 10.58
CA LEU A 57 3.61 12.50 9.82
C LEU A 57 3.27 13.89 9.27
N TRP A 58 3.81 14.93 9.88
CA TRP A 58 3.63 16.34 9.54
C TRP A 58 4.95 16.96 9.11
N ASN A 59 4.88 18.04 8.34
CA ASN A 59 6.02 18.90 8.06
C ASN A 59 5.73 20.27 8.68
N THR A 60 6.61 20.74 9.56
CA THR A 60 6.48 22.04 10.24
C THR A 60 6.62 23.23 9.29
N PHE A 61 7.22 23.04 8.11
CA PHE A 61 7.41 24.06 7.08
C PHE A 61 6.30 24.07 6.02
N ASP A 62 5.22 23.31 6.22
CA ASP A 62 4.13 23.25 5.25
C ASP A 62 3.25 24.50 5.30
N ASN A 63 2.64 24.85 4.17
CA ASN A 63 1.73 25.99 4.10
C ASN A 63 0.43 25.68 4.86
N LYS A 64 -0.14 26.67 5.57
CA LYS A 64 -1.38 26.52 6.34
C LYS A 64 -2.54 26.02 5.48
N ALA A 65 -2.53 26.32 4.18
CA ALA A 65 -3.50 25.81 3.21
C ALA A 65 -3.41 24.28 2.97
N ASN A 66 -2.23 23.68 3.12
CA ASN A 66 -2.00 22.24 2.93
C ASN A 66 -2.33 21.41 4.16
N TRP A 67 -2.58 22.06 5.31
CA TRP A 67 -2.88 21.39 6.57
C TRP A 67 -4.04 20.39 6.46
N ILE A 68 -5.09 20.74 5.71
CA ILE A 68 -6.25 19.86 5.49
C ILE A 68 -5.86 18.55 4.80
N LEU A 69 -4.92 18.61 3.84
CA LEU A 69 -4.43 17.45 3.10
C LEU A 69 -3.47 16.60 3.94
N THR A 70 -2.69 17.24 4.81
CA THR A 70 -1.84 16.55 5.79
C THR A 70 -2.69 15.83 6.84
N ALA A 71 -3.74 16.48 7.36
CA ALA A 71 -4.70 15.84 8.26
C ALA A 71 -5.40 14.65 7.57
N GLY A 72 -5.78 14.79 6.29
CA GLY A 72 -6.35 13.69 5.51
C GLY A 72 -5.38 12.51 5.33
N LYS A 73 -4.10 12.79 5.07
CA LYS A 73 -3.05 11.75 5.05
C LYS A 73 -2.97 11.02 6.40
N VAL A 74 -2.98 11.74 7.52
CA VAL A 74 -2.90 11.13 8.86
C VAL A 74 -4.09 10.20 9.12
N GLU A 75 -5.31 10.62 8.76
CA GLU A 75 -6.49 9.77 8.94
C GLU A 75 -6.43 8.52 8.03
N ASN A 76 -5.99 8.67 6.78
CA ASN A 76 -5.79 7.53 5.87
C ASN A 76 -4.78 6.52 6.43
N LEU A 77 -3.67 7.01 6.98
CA LEU A 77 -2.67 6.18 7.64
C LEU A 77 -3.23 5.50 8.89
N ARG A 78 -4.04 6.20 9.69
CA ARG A 78 -4.72 5.63 10.87
C ARG A 78 -5.69 4.51 10.48
N ILE A 79 -6.45 4.68 9.39
CA ILE A 79 -7.35 3.64 8.86
C ILE A 79 -6.55 2.42 8.39
N ALA A 80 -5.45 2.64 7.66
CA ALA A 80 -4.58 1.56 7.20
C ALA A 80 -3.92 0.83 8.38
N ALA A 81 -3.35 1.56 9.33
CA ALA A 81 -2.73 1.01 10.53
C ALA A 81 -3.71 0.16 11.33
N ARG A 82 -4.95 0.61 11.55
CA ARG A 82 -5.98 -0.19 12.25
C ARG A 82 -6.30 -1.51 11.54
N LYS A 83 -6.24 -1.56 10.22
CA LYS A 83 -6.48 -2.78 9.45
C LYS A 83 -5.30 -3.73 9.43
N LEU A 84 -4.09 -3.21 9.64
CA LEU A 84 -2.85 -3.97 9.63
C LEU A 84 -2.39 -4.38 11.04
N ASN A 85 -2.87 -3.68 12.06
CA ASN A 85 -2.51 -3.94 13.44
C ASN A 85 -2.92 -5.36 13.85
N GLY A 86 -1.99 -6.09 14.48
CA GLY A 86 -2.20 -7.48 14.90
C GLY A 86 -2.11 -8.51 13.79
N ILE A 87 -1.71 -8.16 12.55
CA ILE A 87 -1.51 -9.16 11.51
C ILE A 87 -0.26 -10.00 11.81
N GLU A 88 -0.45 -11.32 11.90
CA GLU A 88 0.64 -12.29 12.02
C GLU A 88 0.88 -13.00 10.67
N VAL A 89 2.11 -12.96 10.17
CA VAL A 89 2.52 -13.62 8.92
C VAL A 89 3.58 -14.66 9.26
N LYS A 90 3.36 -15.92 8.87
CA LYS A 90 4.36 -16.99 9.12
C LYS A 90 5.50 -16.92 8.12
N ALA A 91 6.63 -17.54 8.48
CA ALA A 91 7.75 -17.72 7.57
C ALA A 91 7.29 -18.43 6.28
N ASN A 92 7.73 -17.92 5.13
CA ASN A 92 7.37 -18.36 3.77
C ASN A 92 5.94 -18.04 3.31
N GLU A 93 5.18 -17.23 4.03
CA GLU A 93 3.87 -16.76 3.56
C GLU A 93 3.97 -15.41 2.82
N VAL A 94 3.13 -15.25 1.77
CA VAL A 94 3.10 -14.02 0.96
C VAL A 94 2.10 -13.04 1.56
N PHE A 95 2.61 -11.91 2.06
CA PHE A 95 1.79 -10.78 2.50
C PHE A 95 1.44 -9.85 1.34
N SER A 96 0.17 -9.42 1.27
CA SER A 96 -0.29 -8.41 0.32
C SER A 96 -0.98 -7.24 1.03
N PHE A 97 -0.31 -6.09 1.03
CA PHE A 97 -0.81 -4.84 1.61
C PHE A 97 -2.22 -4.46 1.11
N TRP A 98 -2.41 -4.42 -0.21
CA TRP A 98 -3.68 -4.05 -0.83
C TRP A 98 -4.79 -5.09 -0.62
N ARG A 99 -4.45 -6.36 -0.35
CA ARG A 99 -5.45 -7.37 0.01
C ARG A 99 -6.05 -7.12 1.40
N HIS A 100 -5.22 -6.68 2.36
CA HIS A 100 -5.64 -6.41 3.74
C HIS A 100 -6.38 -5.07 3.86
N ILE A 101 -5.87 -4.03 3.20
CA ILE A 101 -6.51 -2.70 3.20
C ILE A 101 -7.74 -2.67 2.28
N GLY A 102 -7.64 -3.38 1.16
CA GLY A 102 -8.58 -3.39 0.05
C GLY A 102 -8.47 -2.15 -0.84
N LYS A 103 -9.32 -2.05 -1.87
CA LYS A 103 -9.41 -0.87 -2.74
C LYS A 103 -9.57 0.41 -1.90
N PRO A 104 -8.74 1.45 -2.11
CA PRO A 104 -8.87 2.73 -1.43
C PRO A 104 -10.06 3.47 -2.03
N ASN A 105 -11.20 3.39 -1.36
CA ASN A 105 -12.43 4.05 -1.77
C ASN A 105 -13.02 4.85 -0.62
N SER A 106 -13.71 5.95 -0.93
CA SER A 106 -14.32 6.83 0.08
C SER A 106 -15.31 6.09 0.98
N THR A 107 -15.95 5.04 0.47
CA THR A 107 -16.87 4.16 1.23
C THR A 107 -16.20 3.46 2.42
N LYS A 108 -14.87 3.26 2.40
CA LYS A 108 -14.11 2.68 3.52
C LYS A 108 -13.57 3.73 4.50
N GLY A 109 -13.99 4.98 4.37
CA GLY A 109 -13.56 6.10 5.20
C GLY A 109 -12.25 6.75 4.73
N PHE A 110 -11.68 6.35 3.59
CA PHE A 110 -10.51 7.04 3.05
C PHE A 110 -10.90 8.45 2.60
N VAL A 111 -10.13 9.43 3.06
CA VAL A 111 -10.33 10.84 2.77
C VAL A 111 -9.29 11.34 1.77
N THR A 112 -9.52 12.52 1.22
CA THR A 112 -8.53 13.21 0.38
C THR A 112 -7.33 13.59 1.24
N GLY A 113 -6.16 13.08 0.88
CA GLY A 113 -4.90 13.36 1.55
C GLY A 113 -3.83 13.80 0.56
N ARG A 114 -2.70 14.25 1.10
CA ARG A 114 -1.51 14.62 0.33
C ARG A 114 -0.82 13.37 -0.25
N GLU A 115 -0.67 13.33 -1.56
CA GLU A 115 0.19 12.39 -2.30
C GLU A 115 1.31 13.17 -3.00
N ILE A 116 2.52 12.61 -3.04
CA ILE A 116 3.63 13.22 -3.81
C ILE A 116 3.70 12.51 -5.15
N ARG A 117 3.48 13.25 -6.24
CA ARG A 117 3.67 12.77 -7.61
C ARG A 117 4.67 13.67 -8.29
N GLU A 118 5.78 13.10 -8.77
CA GLU A 118 6.82 13.82 -9.51
C GLU A 118 7.37 15.05 -8.73
N GLY A 119 7.44 14.94 -7.40
CA GLY A 119 7.86 16.04 -6.52
C GLY A 119 6.77 17.07 -6.19
N CYS A 120 5.62 17.01 -6.85
CA CYS A 120 4.47 17.87 -6.60
C CYS A 120 3.50 17.27 -5.59
N VAL A 121 2.90 18.14 -4.77
CA VAL A 121 1.85 17.76 -3.82
C VAL A 121 0.51 17.77 -4.53
N VAL A 122 -0.11 16.59 -4.64
CA VAL A 122 -1.43 16.45 -5.26
C VAL A 122 -2.45 15.94 -4.24
N PRO A 123 -3.68 16.50 -4.22
CA PRO A 123 -4.77 15.96 -3.42
C PRO A 123 -5.27 14.67 -4.08
N THR A 124 -5.26 13.56 -3.36
CA THR A 124 -5.77 12.28 -3.87
C THR A 124 -6.46 11.48 -2.77
N ILE A 125 -7.49 10.71 -3.13
CA ILE A 125 -8.18 9.81 -2.20
C ILE A 125 -7.18 8.76 -1.71
N ALA A 126 -7.09 8.58 -0.39
CA ALA A 126 -6.09 7.74 0.24
C ALA A 126 -4.63 8.20 0.01
N GLY A 127 -4.43 9.50 -0.23
CA GLY A 127 -3.11 10.11 -0.35
C GLY A 127 -2.27 9.84 0.90
N GLY A 128 -1.02 9.42 0.67
CA GLY A 128 -0.04 9.10 1.71
C GLY A 128 0.09 7.62 2.06
N LEU A 129 -0.75 6.72 1.55
CA LEU A 129 -0.63 5.28 1.78
C LEU A 129 0.68 4.66 1.25
N CYS A 130 1.31 5.29 0.25
CA CYS A 130 2.59 4.86 -0.29
C CYS A 130 3.72 4.82 0.77
N GLN A 131 3.62 5.65 1.81
CA GLN A 131 4.57 5.68 2.93
C GLN A 131 4.56 4.38 3.73
N LEU A 132 3.43 3.66 3.76
CA LEU A 132 3.33 2.35 4.40
C LEU A 132 3.77 1.22 3.47
N SER A 133 3.41 1.29 2.18
CA SER A 133 3.58 0.15 1.26
C SER A 133 5.03 -0.14 0.86
N LEU A 134 5.91 0.87 0.85
CA LEU A 134 7.27 0.71 0.33
C LEU A 134 8.29 0.31 1.41
N ARG A 135 7.89 0.27 2.70
CA ARG A 135 8.83 0.12 3.80
C ARG A 135 8.92 -1.28 4.42
N ASP A 136 8.16 -2.25 3.89
CA ASP A 136 8.17 -3.64 4.35
C ASP A 136 9.38 -4.46 3.85
N GLY A 137 10.41 -3.82 3.28
CA GLY A 137 11.54 -4.52 2.69
C GLY A 137 12.85 -3.78 2.87
N SER A 138 13.48 -3.92 4.03
CA SER A 138 14.95 -4.02 4.23
C SER A 138 15.33 -3.56 5.64
N SER A 139 15.63 -4.51 6.51
CA SER A 139 16.70 -4.39 7.53
C SER A 139 16.91 -5.76 8.21
N SER A 140 17.31 -6.77 7.42
CA SER A 140 18.14 -7.84 7.96
C SER A 140 19.58 -7.34 7.93
N LYS A 141 19.98 -6.60 8.96
CA LYS A 141 21.38 -6.54 9.38
C LYS A 141 21.45 -7.04 10.81
N THR A 142 21.84 -8.31 10.90
CA THR A 142 22.53 -8.90 12.05
C THR A 142 23.63 -7.93 12.51
N GLY A 143 23.55 -7.53 13.79
CA GLY A 143 24.47 -6.58 14.39
C GLY A 143 24.23 -6.50 15.90
N ASP A 144 25.06 -7.24 16.61
CA ASP A 144 25.21 -7.38 18.05
C ASP A 144 25.37 -6.03 18.82
N SER A 145 25.27 -6.14 20.14
CA SER A 145 25.69 -5.21 21.22
C SER A 145 24.64 -4.30 21.89
N SER A 146 24.13 -4.81 23.02
CA SER A 146 24.15 -4.19 24.35
C SER A 146 24.25 -2.66 24.47
N THR A 147 23.27 -2.01 25.10
CA THR A 147 23.41 -0.89 26.09
C THR A 147 22.03 -0.55 26.72
N PRO A 148 21.94 -0.25 28.04
CA PRO A 148 20.67 -0.32 28.79
C PRO A 148 19.83 0.96 28.75
N ARG A 149 18.52 0.74 28.84
CA ARG A 149 17.43 1.71 28.97
C ARG A 149 17.56 2.49 30.29
N ARG A 150 17.95 3.77 30.25
CA ARG A 150 17.81 4.70 31.40
C ARG A 150 16.35 5.17 31.49
N LYS A 151 15.74 4.93 32.66
CA LYS A 151 14.52 5.58 33.12
C LYS A 151 14.83 7.04 33.52
N SER A 152 13.90 7.94 33.22
CA SER A 152 13.58 9.12 34.03
C SER A 152 12.11 9.44 33.82
#